data_AF-A0A8J2WNE3-F1
#
_entry.id   AF-A0A8J2WNE3-F1
#
_cell.length_a   1.000
_cell.length_b   1.000
_cell.length_c   1.000
_cell.angle_alpha   90.00
_cell.angle_beta   90.00
_cell.angle_gamma   90.00
#
_symmetry.space_group_name_H-M   'P 1'
#
loop_
_entity.id
_entity.type
_entity.pdbx_description
1 polymer ?
#
loop_
_entity_poly.entity_id
_entity_poly.type
_entity_poly.pdbx_seq_one_letter_code
_entity_poly.pdbx_strand_id
1 'polypeptide(L)'
;MNAITQQCLNAHNEYRSKHGAPPLVISESLMRMAQNWAQTNANSCKMYHSSNRGNAGENLYATSGGLSNGKDPVDSWYDEIKDYSFGGGIGFSFGFGRPTGHFTQVVWKGSTELGVGWATGRDGWTYFCCNYAPAGNYQGQYQVNVLPLGTPPPALCQPPAQQPTKSCSSDVLESEDADVNSLVTKPLVRSCFKENINDNRAPASELVDAIFNGRLGNSMGDRMKRGFHLSINQYLMSQNRQFVAILQEDGNFVVYNKDKSGQASFATGTNNGRANQVQLRNDGHITVIDKSSPENPFWKNRRNADGGDCFLVMQDDGNLVGYKGTNDTSPSNAYFSAWNLDL
;
A
#
# COMPACT_ATOMS: atom_id res chain seq x y z
N MET A 1 -4.91 -9.14 31.57
CA MET A 1 -5.60 -8.40 30.49
C MET A 1 -7.09 -8.38 30.79
N ASN A 2 -7.78 -7.24 30.64
CA ASN A 2 -9.21 -7.16 30.97
C ASN A 2 -10.11 -7.68 29.81
N ALA A 3 -11.38 -7.97 30.11
CA ALA A 3 -12.30 -8.62 29.17
C ALA A 3 -12.52 -7.80 27.88
N ILE A 4 -12.67 -6.48 27.99
CA ILE A 4 -12.86 -5.58 26.84
C ILE A 4 -11.64 -5.61 25.91
N THR A 5 -10.42 -5.54 26.47
CA THR A 5 -9.19 -5.61 25.66
C THR A 5 -9.09 -6.95 24.94
N GLN A 6 -9.41 -8.05 25.64
CA GLN A 6 -9.37 -9.38 25.05
C GLN A 6 -10.41 -9.54 23.93
N GLN A 7 -11.63 -9.04 24.11
CA GLN A 7 -12.68 -9.06 23.09
C GLN A 7 -12.29 -8.23 21.86
N CYS A 8 -11.71 -7.05 22.08
CA CYS A 8 -11.18 -6.21 21.01
C CYS A 8 -10.09 -6.94 20.22
N LEU A 9 -9.10 -7.53 20.91
CA LEU A 9 -8.03 -8.30 20.27
C LEU A 9 -8.57 -9.50 19.48
N ASN A 10 -9.50 -10.25 20.08
CA ASN A 10 -10.09 -11.43 19.45
C ASN A 10 -10.86 -11.04 18.18
N ALA A 11 -11.65 -9.96 18.23
CA ALA A 11 -12.38 -9.46 17.07
C ALA A 11 -11.43 -9.03 15.94
N HIS A 12 -10.36 -8.30 16.27
CA HIS A 12 -9.32 -7.96 15.29
C HIS A 12 -8.74 -9.21 14.64
N ASN A 13 -8.33 -10.19 15.44
CA ASN A 13 -7.67 -11.40 14.94
C ASN A 13 -8.62 -12.31 14.16
N GLU A 14 -9.91 -12.33 14.51
CA GLU A 14 -10.94 -13.00 13.73
C GLU A 14 -11.05 -12.38 12.33
N TYR A 15 -11.21 -11.06 12.23
CA TYR A 15 -11.29 -10.40 10.94
C TYR A 15 -9.99 -10.51 10.14
N ARG A 16 -8.84 -10.29 10.77
CA ARG A 16 -7.53 -10.43 10.12
C ARG A 16 -7.33 -11.82 9.51
N SER A 17 -7.80 -12.88 10.18
CA SER A 17 -7.73 -14.24 9.64
C SER A 17 -8.52 -14.42 8.34
N LYS A 18 -9.66 -13.72 8.18
CA LYS A 18 -10.48 -13.73 6.95
C LYS A 18 -9.79 -13.03 5.78
N HIS A 19 -8.77 -12.22 6.05
CA HIS A 19 -8.00 -11.44 5.10
C HIS A 19 -6.53 -11.89 5.01
N GLY A 20 -6.19 -13.07 5.53
CA GLY A 20 -4.80 -13.57 5.51
C GLY A 20 -3.78 -12.65 6.19
N ALA A 21 -4.21 -11.79 7.12
CA ALA A 21 -3.33 -10.96 7.92
C ALA A 21 -2.92 -11.71 9.20
N PRO A 22 -1.62 -11.69 9.61
CA PRO A 22 -1.18 -12.31 10.86
C PRO A 22 -1.90 -11.72 12.09
N PRO A 23 -2.11 -12.48 13.17
CA PRO A 23 -2.76 -11.96 14.37
C PRO A 23 -1.92 -10.84 15.01
N LEU A 24 -2.60 -9.84 15.57
CA LEU A 24 -2.01 -8.82 16.42
C LEU A 24 -1.73 -9.38 17.81
N VAL A 25 -0.73 -8.80 18.49
CA VAL A 25 -0.45 -9.00 19.91
C VAL A 25 -0.63 -7.68 20.67
N ILE A 26 -0.93 -7.75 21.96
CA ILE A 26 -1.08 -6.54 22.78
C ILE A 26 0.29 -5.95 23.12
N SER A 27 0.39 -4.64 23.01
CA SER A 27 1.57 -3.86 23.38
C SER A 27 1.24 -2.89 24.49
N GLU A 28 1.93 -3.01 25.63
CA GLU A 28 1.64 -2.18 26.81
C GLU A 28 1.93 -0.69 26.58
N SER A 29 2.91 -0.37 25.73
CA SER A 29 3.23 1.02 25.36
C SER A 29 2.08 1.65 24.57
N LEU A 30 1.53 0.91 23.59
CA LEU A 30 0.36 1.34 22.83
C LEU A 30 -0.90 1.40 23.69
N MET A 31 -1.09 0.47 24.65
CA MET A 31 -2.21 0.53 25.60
C MET A 31 -2.19 1.84 26.39
N ARG A 32 -1.02 2.26 26.90
CA ARG A 32 -0.88 3.54 27.61
C ARG A 32 -1.19 4.73 26.70
N MET A 33 -0.71 4.70 25.45
CA MET A 33 -0.99 5.74 24.46
C MET A 33 -2.49 5.85 24.17
N ALA A 34 -3.14 4.73 23.87
CA ALA A 34 -4.56 4.67 23.56
C ALA A 34 -5.42 5.12 24.74
N GLN A 35 -5.08 4.69 25.96
CA GLN A 35 -5.79 5.08 27.18
C GLN A 35 -5.68 6.57 27.47
N ASN A 36 -4.48 7.15 27.34
CA ASN A 36 -4.28 8.59 27.53
C ASN A 36 -5.08 9.39 26.50
N TRP A 37 -5.15 8.92 25.26
CA TRP A 37 -5.90 9.63 24.22
C TRP A 37 -7.41 9.51 24.41
N ALA A 38 -7.91 8.33 24.78
CA ALA A 38 -9.31 8.16 25.14
C ALA A 38 -9.72 9.09 26.30
N GLN A 39 -8.87 9.22 27.32
CA GLN A 39 -9.11 10.15 28.43
C GLN A 39 -9.12 11.61 27.97
N THR A 40 -8.26 11.99 27.03
CA THR A 40 -8.22 13.34 26.44
C THR A 40 -9.52 13.67 25.70
N ASN A 41 -10.02 12.74 24.89
CA ASN A 41 -11.29 12.88 24.19
C ASN A 41 -12.48 12.94 25.17
N ALA A 42 -12.47 12.11 26.22
CA ALA A 42 -13.48 12.12 27.28
C ALA A 42 -13.49 13.44 28.08
N ASN A 43 -12.32 13.99 28.41
CA ASN A 43 -12.20 15.25 29.15
C ASN A 43 -12.65 16.45 28.30
N SER A 44 -12.39 16.40 27.00
CA SER A 44 -12.78 17.46 26.06
C SER A 44 -14.20 17.31 25.53
N CYS A 45 -14.83 16.15 25.72
CA CYS A 45 -16.12 15.77 25.14
C CYS A 45 -16.12 15.90 23.60
N LYS A 46 -15.01 15.52 22.97
CA LYS A 46 -14.80 15.62 21.52
C LYS A 46 -14.00 14.42 21.04
N MET A 47 -14.45 13.80 19.95
CA MET A 47 -13.70 12.73 19.29
C MET A 47 -12.85 13.31 18.15
N TYR A 48 -11.53 13.31 18.34
CA TYR A 48 -10.58 13.69 17.32
C TYR A 48 -9.28 12.90 17.46
N HIS A 49 -8.54 12.85 16.37
CA HIS A 49 -7.30 12.10 16.25
C HIS A 49 -6.13 12.73 17.03
N SER A 50 -5.25 11.90 17.60
CA SER A 50 -4.06 12.33 18.33
C SER A 50 -3.03 13.04 17.47
N SER A 51 -2.59 14.23 17.87
CA SER A 51 -1.42 14.88 17.27
C SER A 51 -0.09 14.30 17.76
N ASN A 52 -0.10 13.55 18.88
CA ASN A 52 1.11 13.15 19.62
C ASN A 52 1.34 11.63 19.63
N ARG A 53 0.71 10.89 18.71
CA ARG A 53 0.83 9.42 18.60
C ARG A 53 2.09 8.91 17.89
N GLY A 54 3.01 9.81 17.51
CA GLY A 54 4.20 9.46 16.74
C GLY A 54 3.82 8.75 15.43
N ASN A 55 4.46 7.60 15.17
CA ASN A 55 4.22 6.78 13.98
C ASN A 55 3.19 5.66 14.21
N ALA A 56 2.39 5.71 15.28
CA ALA A 56 1.34 4.73 15.52
C ALA A 56 0.09 5.01 14.66
N GLY A 57 -0.56 3.94 14.19
CA GLY A 57 -1.89 4.02 13.58
C GLY A 57 -2.94 4.31 14.66
N GLU A 58 -4.13 4.76 14.25
CA GLU A 58 -5.19 5.09 15.20
C GLU A 58 -6.59 4.89 14.61
N ASN A 59 -7.43 4.13 15.33
CA ASN A 59 -8.86 4.08 15.10
C ASN A 59 -9.60 4.59 16.35
N LEU A 60 -10.66 5.37 16.13
CA LEU A 60 -11.48 5.96 17.20
C LEU A 60 -12.94 5.53 17.04
N TYR A 61 -13.61 5.35 18.17
CA TYR A 61 -15.03 5.01 18.25
C TYR A 61 -15.64 5.73 19.45
N ALA A 62 -16.92 6.12 19.34
CA ALA A 62 -17.65 6.73 20.44
C ALA A 62 -19.07 6.18 20.50
N THR A 63 -19.56 5.95 21.71
CA THR A 63 -20.93 5.47 21.95
C THR A 63 -21.56 6.13 23.16
N SER A 64 -22.87 6.37 23.09
CA SER A 64 -23.70 6.83 24.21
C SER A 64 -24.30 5.64 24.96
N GLY A 65 -24.30 5.67 26.30
CA GLY A 65 -24.88 4.59 27.11
C GLY A 65 -23.85 3.58 27.66
N GLY A 66 -22.56 3.87 27.48
CA GLY A 66 -21.46 3.04 27.98
C GLY A 66 -20.94 2.03 26.97
N LEU A 67 -19.75 1.51 27.24
CA LEU A 67 -19.13 0.46 26.43
C LEU A 67 -19.50 -0.91 26.99
N SER A 68 -20.33 -1.65 26.25
CA SER A 68 -20.84 -2.95 26.68
C SER A 68 -19.81 -4.09 26.49
N ASN A 69 -18.99 -3.99 25.45
CA ASN A 69 -17.96 -4.97 25.10
C ASN A 69 -16.90 -4.35 24.18
N GLY A 70 -15.77 -5.04 24.00
CA GLY A 70 -14.67 -4.59 23.13
C GLY A 70 -14.78 -4.97 21.66
N LYS A 71 -15.81 -5.73 21.25
CA LYS A 71 -16.05 -6.17 19.87
C LYS A 71 -16.80 -5.10 19.07
N ASP A 72 -17.78 -4.42 19.66
CA ASP A 72 -18.61 -3.41 18.97
C ASP A 72 -17.79 -2.36 18.20
N PRO A 73 -16.72 -1.75 18.77
CA PRO A 73 -15.91 -0.79 18.02
C PRO A 73 -15.25 -1.41 16.78
N VAL A 74 -14.78 -2.65 16.92
CA VAL A 74 -14.09 -3.37 15.84
C VAL A 74 -15.05 -3.76 14.73
N ASP A 75 -16.25 -4.22 15.09
CA ASP A 75 -17.31 -4.54 14.12
C ASP A 75 -17.72 -3.29 13.33
N SER A 76 -17.90 -2.15 14.02
CA SER A 76 -18.22 -0.87 13.38
C SER A 76 -17.13 -0.42 12.41
N TRP A 77 -15.86 -0.60 12.75
CA TRP A 77 -14.74 -0.26 11.87
C TRP A 77 -14.62 -1.22 10.69
N TYR A 78 -14.81 -2.52 10.95
CA TYR A 78 -14.73 -3.55 9.91
C TYR A 78 -15.85 -3.41 8.87
N ASP A 79 -17.03 -2.97 9.28
CA ASP A 79 -18.19 -2.77 8.42
C ASP A 79 -17.95 -1.82 7.24
N GLU A 80 -16.93 -0.96 7.30
CA GLU A 80 -16.49 -0.13 6.18
C GLU A 80 -15.99 -0.94 4.96
N ILE A 81 -15.73 -2.25 5.13
CA ILE A 81 -15.46 -3.17 4.02
C ILE A 81 -16.54 -3.12 2.93
N LYS A 82 -17.80 -2.83 3.30
CA LYS A 82 -18.94 -2.72 2.38
C LYS A 82 -18.74 -1.61 1.35
N ASP A 83 -17.96 -0.58 1.72
CA ASP A 83 -17.63 0.56 0.88
C ASP A 83 -16.20 0.44 0.29
N TYR A 84 -15.45 -0.62 0.62
CA TYR A 84 -14.08 -0.82 0.18
C TYR A 84 -13.98 -1.60 -1.13
N SER A 85 -13.26 -1.03 -2.10
CA SER A 85 -12.97 -1.68 -3.39
C SER A 85 -11.56 -2.28 -3.40
N PHE A 86 -11.48 -3.61 -3.30
CA PHE A 86 -10.20 -4.34 -3.42
C PHE A 86 -9.57 -4.12 -4.80
N GLY A 87 -8.28 -3.77 -4.84
CA GLY A 87 -7.53 -3.54 -6.09
C GLY A 87 -7.51 -2.11 -6.61
N GLY A 88 -8.37 -1.21 -6.10
CA GLY A 88 -8.22 0.22 -6.33
C GLY A 88 -7.18 0.77 -5.36
N GLY A 89 -6.01 1.20 -5.83
CA GLY A 89 -4.89 1.68 -5.01
C GLY A 89 -5.12 2.98 -4.22
N ILE A 90 -6.35 3.22 -3.77
CA ILE A 90 -6.77 4.38 -3.03
C ILE A 90 -7.61 3.88 -1.84
N GLY A 91 -6.98 3.70 -0.68
CA GLY A 91 -7.71 3.46 0.57
C GLY A 91 -8.45 4.69 1.10
N PHE A 92 -8.74 5.65 0.23
CA PHE A 92 -9.51 6.85 0.50
C PHE A 92 -10.46 7.06 -0.68
N SER A 93 -11.72 6.71 -0.50
CA SER A 93 -12.77 7.16 -1.41
C SER A 93 -12.91 8.68 -1.29
N PHE A 94 -12.14 9.45 -2.06
CA PHE A 94 -12.43 10.87 -2.28
C PHE A 94 -13.51 10.97 -3.37
N GLY A 95 -14.77 11.05 -2.92
CA GLY A 95 -15.94 11.26 -3.77
C GLY A 95 -17.07 10.30 -3.42
N PHE A 96 -18.11 10.82 -2.77
CA PHE A 96 -19.41 10.20 -2.43
C PHE A 96 -19.44 8.87 -1.64
N GLY A 97 -18.32 8.14 -1.50
CA GLY A 97 -18.19 6.94 -0.65
C GLY A 97 -17.81 7.26 0.80
N ARG A 98 -18.22 6.40 1.75
CA ARG A 98 -17.85 6.53 3.16
C ARG A 98 -16.35 6.28 3.36
N PRO A 99 -15.68 6.92 4.33
CA PRO A 99 -14.28 6.65 4.64
C PRO A 99 -14.10 5.19 5.06
N THR A 100 -13.09 4.52 4.50
CA THR A 100 -12.78 3.10 4.77
C THR A 100 -11.50 2.90 5.59
N GLY A 101 -10.99 3.98 6.17
CA GLY A 101 -9.69 4.02 6.82
C GLY A 101 -9.62 3.18 8.10
N HIS A 102 -10.74 2.96 8.78
CA HIS A 102 -10.74 2.12 9.98
C HIS A 102 -10.66 0.65 9.60
N PHE A 103 -11.45 0.21 8.61
CA PHE A 103 -11.38 -1.16 8.08
C PHE A 103 -9.96 -1.49 7.63
N THR A 104 -9.36 -0.64 6.79
CA THR A 104 -8.03 -0.91 6.23
C THR A 104 -6.96 -1.01 7.32
N GLN A 105 -7.09 -0.25 8.42
CA GLN A 105 -6.20 -0.36 9.57
C GLN A 105 -6.44 -1.66 10.37
N VAL A 106 -7.69 -2.09 10.57
CA VAL A 106 -8.01 -3.35 11.27
C VAL A 106 -7.33 -4.55 10.59
N VAL A 107 -7.44 -4.62 9.27
CA VAL A 107 -6.90 -5.75 8.48
C VAL A 107 -5.48 -5.54 7.96
N TRP A 108 -4.81 -4.43 8.32
CA TRP A 108 -3.49 -4.09 7.80
C TRP A 108 -2.45 -5.16 8.12
N LYS A 109 -2.02 -5.91 7.10
CA LYS A 109 -1.09 -7.05 7.25
C LYS A 109 0.19 -6.70 8.00
N GLY A 110 0.77 -5.53 7.74
CA GLY A 110 2.03 -5.08 8.32
C GLY A 110 1.94 -4.62 9.79
N SER A 111 0.75 -4.39 10.34
CA SER A 111 0.59 -4.07 11.76
C SER A 111 0.68 -5.36 12.57
N THR A 112 1.47 -5.33 13.65
CA THR A 112 1.77 -6.50 14.49
C THR A 112 1.31 -6.31 15.93
N GLU A 113 1.24 -5.07 16.39
CA GLU A 113 0.92 -4.72 17.76
C GLU A 113 -0.35 -3.87 17.85
N LEU A 114 -1.11 -4.07 18.92
CA LEU A 114 -2.34 -3.36 19.25
C LEU A 114 -2.29 -2.80 20.68
N GLY A 115 -2.69 -1.55 20.84
CA GLY A 115 -3.04 -0.95 22.11
C GLY A 115 -4.50 -0.53 22.11
N VAL A 116 -5.17 -0.65 23.25
CA VAL A 116 -6.60 -0.40 23.43
C VAL A 116 -6.79 0.47 24.67
N GLY A 117 -7.63 1.49 24.57
CA GLY A 117 -7.96 2.35 25.69
C GLY A 117 -9.34 2.98 25.55
N TRP A 118 -9.98 3.29 26.66
CA TRP A 118 -11.30 3.93 26.66
C TRP A 118 -11.55 4.77 27.90
N ALA A 119 -12.38 5.79 27.78
CA ALA A 119 -12.80 6.63 28.89
C ALA A 119 -14.19 7.19 28.65
N THR A 120 -14.97 7.35 29.72
CA THR A 120 -16.29 7.96 29.67
C THR A 120 -16.20 9.43 30.05
N GLY A 121 -16.66 10.31 29.18
CA GLY A 121 -16.72 11.74 29.40
C GLY A 121 -17.88 12.15 30.30
N ARG A 122 -17.85 13.41 30.76
CA ARG A 122 -18.92 14.01 31.55
C ARG A 122 -20.23 14.23 30.78
N ASP A 123 -20.15 14.12 29.45
CA ASP A 123 -21.25 14.14 28.50
C ASP A 123 -21.99 12.79 28.42
N GLY A 124 -21.51 11.76 29.15
CA GLY A 124 -22.10 10.42 29.13
C GLY A 124 -21.69 9.56 27.93
N TRP A 125 -20.78 10.07 27.09
CA TRP A 125 -20.22 9.33 25.96
C TRP A 125 -18.97 8.57 26.38
N THR A 126 -18.82 7.32 25.92
CA THR A 126 -17.58 6.57 26.03
C THR A 126 -16.78 6.70 24.75
N TYR A 127 -15.54 7.16 24.88
CA TYR A 127 -14.57 7.32 23.80
C TYR A 127 -13.59 6.14 23.85
N PHE A 128 -13.47 5.41 22.74
CA PHE A 128 -12.64 4.22 22.58
C PHE A 128 -11.55 4.49 21.54
N CYS A 129 -10.34 4.08 21.84
CA CYS A 129 -9.15 4.30 21.02
C CYS A 129 -8.39 2.99 20.84
N CYS A 130 -7.99 2.69 19.61
CA CYS A 130 -7.00 1.66 19.32
C CYS A 130 -5.79 2.29 18.64
N ASN A 131 -4.59 1.97 19.11
CA ASN A 131 -3.34 2.31 18.44
C ASN A 131 -2.66 1.06 17.87
N TYR A 132 -2.02 1.21 16.72
CA TYR A 132 -1.42 0.10 15.96
C TYR A 132 0.05 0.38 15.68
N ALA A 133 0.90 -0.64 15.78
CA ALA A 133 2.30 -0.54 15.35
C ALA A 133 2.74 -1.77 14.55
N PRO A 134 3.50 -1.58 13.45
CA PRO A 134 3.60 -0.35 12.66
C PRO A 134 2.23 0.21 12.23
N ALA A 135 2.15 1.52 11.95
CA ALA A 135 0.93 2.13 11.44
C ALA A 135 0.48 1.51 10.11
N GLY A 136 -0.83 1.48 9.90
CA GLY A 136 -1.42 1.16 8.62
C GLY A 136 -1.67 2.39 7.76
N ASN A 137 -2.44 2.20 6.69
CA ASN A 137 -2.95 3.26 5.83
C ASN A 137 -1.87 4.10 5.12
N TYR A 138 -0.67 3.56 4.98
CA TYR A 138 0.37 4.16 4.16
C TYR A 138 -0.06 4.15 2.69
N GLN A 139 -0.08 5.34 2.09
CA GLN A 139 -0.41 5.51 0.68
C GLN A 139 0.52 4.67 -0.20
N GLY A 140 -0.06 3.98 -1.18
CA GLY A 140 0.67 3.05 -2.05
C GLY A 140 0.97 1.66 -1.47
N GLN A 141 0.55 1.36 -0.23
CA GLN A 141 0.79 0.05 0.41
C GLN A 141 -0.49 -0.77 0.67
N TYR A 142 -1.66 -0.29 0.24
CA TYR A 142 -2.94 -0.96 0.52
C TYR A 142 -3.03 -2.35 -0.11
N GLN A 143 -2.57 -2.54 -1.35
CA GLN A 143 -2.74 -3.81 -2.06
C GLN A 143 -1.99 -4.99 -1.40
N VAL A 144 -0.85 -4.72 -0.74
CA VAL A 144 -0.08 -5.75 -0.04
C VAL A 144 -0.50 -5.93 1.41
N ASN A 145 -1.26 -4.98 1.96
CA ASN A 145 -1.68 -4.97 3.36
C ASN A 145 -3.18 -5.21 3.60
N VAL A 146 -4.04 -4.95 2.61
CA VAL A 146 -5.49 -5.07 2.70
C VAL A 146 -5.93 -6.09 1.66
N LEU A 147 -5.84 -7.37 2.03
CA LEU A 147 -6.08 -8.48 1.11
C LEU A 147 -7.58 -8.79 1.03
N PRO A 148 -8.08 -9.36 -0.08
CA PRO A 148 -9.48 -9.76 -0.21
C PRO A 148 -9.94 -10.79 0.82
N LEU A 149 -11.25 -10.88 1.04
CA LEU A 149 -11.86 -11.95 1.81
C LEU A 149 -11.49 -13.32 1.26
N GLY A 150 -11.23 -14.28 2.16
CA GLY A 150 -10.85 -15.64 1.80
C GLY A 150 -9.39 -15.81 1.40
N THR A 151 -8.57 -14.74 1.49
CA THR A 151 -7.12 -14.87 1.32
C THR A 151 -6.56 -15.78 2.41
N PRO A 152 -5.89 -16.89 2.06
CA PRO A 152 -5.37 -17.81 3.06
C PRO A 152 -4.31 -17.10 3.92
N PRO A 153 -4.29 -17.34 5.25
CA PRO A 153 -3.20 -16.89 6.09
C PRO A 153 -1.86 -17.39 5.54
N PRO A 154 -0.77 -16.61 5.68
CA PRO A 154 0.57 -17.12 5.43
C PRO A 154 0.70 -18.44 6.20
N ALA A 155 1.17 -19.49 5.54
CA ALA A 155 1.43 -20.76 6.21
C ALA A 155 2.27 -20.44 7.44
N LEU A 156 1.68 -20.61 8.63
CA LEU A 156 2.48 -20.64 9.85
C LEU A 156 3.51 -21.74 9.58
N CYS A 157 4.80 -21.42 9.61
CA CYS A 157 5.83 -22.44 9.66
C CYS A 157 5.50 -23.33 10.87
N GLN A 158 4.81 -24.43 10.63
CA GLN A 158 4.62 -25.45 11.63
C GLN A 158 6.03 -25.97 11.92
N PRO A 159 6.45 -26.05 13.20
CA PRO A 159 7.65 -26.78 13.54
C PRO A 159 7.53 -28.18 12.91
N PRO A 160 8.55 -28.66 12.18
CA PRO A 160 8.43 -29.95 11.51
C PRO A 160 8.10 -31.03 12.54
N ALA A 161 7.06 -31.81 12.24
CA ALA A 161 6.69 -32.98 13.03
C ALA A 161 7.92 -33.88 13.19
N GLN A 162 8.23 -34.25 14.42
CA GLN A 162 9.28 -35.22 14.71
C GLN A 162 8.97 -36.53 13.99
N GLN A 163 9.81 -36.88 13.02
CA GLN A 163 9.91 -38.23 12.47
C GLN A 163 11.34 -38.76 12.65
N PRO A 164 11.51 -40.09 12.75
CA PRO A 164 12.50 -40.70 13.62
C PRO A 164 13.93 -40.52 13.15
N THR A 165 14.81 -40.37 14.13
CA THR A 165 16.27 -40.25 13.98
C THR A 165 16.84 -41.36 13.09
N LYS A 166 17.39 -40.97 11.93
CA LYS A 166 18.43 -41.74 11.26
C LYS A 166 19.76 -41.00 11.41
N SER A 167 20.57 -41.55 12.30
CA SER A 167 22.01 -41.31 12.39
C SER A 167 22.67 -41.53 11.02
N CYS A 168 23.50 -40.59 10.59
CA CYS A 168 24.71 -40.94 9.87
C CYS A 168 25.81 -39.91 10.09
N SER A 169 27.03 -40.45 10.04
CA SER A 169 28.28 -39.97 10.60
C SER A 169 28.84 -38.73 9.91
N SER A 170 29.69 -38.04 10.68
CA SER A 170 30.66 -37.04 10.27
C SER A 170 31.48 -37.48 9.07
N ASP A 171 31.61 -36.60 8.08
CA ASP A 171 32.89 -36.33 7.45
C ASP A 171 32.93 -34.86 7.01
N VAL A 172 34.00 -34.21 7.45
CA VAL A 172 34.34 -32.80 7.27
C VAL A 172 35.13 -32.67 5.98
N LEU A 173 34.73 -31.75 5.09
CA LEU A 173 35.69 -31.03 4.24
C LEU A 173 35.28 -29.55 4.19
N GLU A 174 36.27 -28.73 4.50
CA GLU A 174 36.24 -27.30 4.76
C GLU A 174 36.14 -26.43 3.50
N SER A 175 35.86 -25.14 3.78
CA SER A 175 36.00 -23.91 2.99
C SER A 175 34.72 -23.46 2.25
N GLU A 176 34.22 -22.22 2.37
CA GLU A 176 34.78 -20.94 2.83
C GLU A 176 33.71 -20.15 3.61
N ASP A 177 34.13 -19.44 4.66
CA ASP A 177 33.31 -18.47 5.38
C ASP A 177 32.90 -17.30 4.46
N ALA A 178 31.64 -17.28 4.03
CA ALA A 178 31.00 -16.08 3.50
C ALA A 178 30.12 -15.45 4.58
N ASP A 179 30.68 -14.42 5.19
CA ASP A 179 30.12 -13.45 6.12
C ASP A 179 28.61 -13.16 5.92
N VAL A 180 27.77 -13.74 6.78
CA VAL A 180 26.30 -13.62 6.77
C VAL A 180 25.82 -12.26 7.31
N ASN A 181 26.72 -11.30 7.54
CA ASN A 181 26.38 -9.98 8.09
C ASN A 181 26.58 -8.80 7.14
N SER A 182 26.73 -9.05 5.83
CA SER A 182 26.85 -7.99 4.80
C SER A 182 25.56 -7.70 4.02
N LEU A 183 24.38 -8.02 4.58
CA LEU A 183 23.10 -7.50 4.07
C LEU A 183 22.91 -6.03 4.52
N VAL A 184 23.88 -5.18 4.16
CA VAL A 184 23.62 -3.77 3.95
C VAL A 184 22.61 -3.72 2.81
N THR A 185 21.40 -3.24 3.09
CA THR A 185 20.35 -3.03 2.10
C THR A 185 20.91 -2.22 0.94
N LYS A 186 21.25 -2.87 -0.17
CA LYS A 186 21.66 -2.19 -1.39
C LYS A 186 20.49 -1.29 -1.82
N PRO A 187 20.72 0.01 -2.06
CA PRO A 187 19.65 0.92 -2.47
C PRO A 187 19.00 0.42 -3.76
N LEU A 188 17.68 0.56 -3.80
CA LEU A 188 16.81 0.17 -4.92
C LEU A 188 17.19 0.96 -6.20
N VAL A 189 16.86 0.42 -7.36
CA VAL A 189 17.70 0.51 -8.56
C VAL A 189 17.02 1.21 -9.76
N ARG A 190 17.84 1.78 -10.68
CA ARG A 190 17.47 2.52 -11.91
C ARG A 190 18.05 1.92 -13.22
N SER A 191 17.18 1.71 -14.22
CA SER A 191 17.37 1.84 -15.68
C SER A 191 18.13 0.79 -16.51
N CYS A 192 17.75 0.76 -17.81
CA CYS A 192 18.01 -0.31 -18.79
C CYS A 192 18.75 0.17 -20.06
N PHE A 193 19.46 1.30 -20.04
CA PHE A 193 19.98 1.88 -21.29
C PHE A 193 21.43 2.41 -21.29
N LYS A 194 22.22 2.15 -20.24
CA LYS A 194 23.68 2.19 -20.34
C LYS A 194 24.26 1.06 -19.51
N GLU A 195 24.68 -0.02 -20.15
CA GLU A 195 25.69 -0.91 -19.58
C GLU A 195 26.96 -0.08 -19.40
N ASN A 196 27.12 0.53 -18.23
CA ASN A 196 28.39 1.08 -17.80
C ASN A 196 28.78 0.26 -16.58
N ILE A 197 29.82 -0.57 -16.75
CA ILE A 197 30.32 -1.60 -15.82
C ILE A 197 30.73 -1.02 -14.44
N ASN A 198 30.71 0.30 -14.28
CA ASN A 198 31.10 1.01 -13.06
C ASN A 198 29.91 1.59 -12.24
N ASP A 199 28.65 1.34 -12.63
CA ASP A 199 27.48 1.76 -11.83
C ASP A 199 27.03 0.61 -10.92
N ASN A 200 27.13 0.78 -9.60
CA ASN A 200 26.77 -0.22 -8.56
C ASN A 200 25.24 -0.48 -8.46
N ARG A 201 24.50 -0.36 -9.56
CA ARG A 201 23.02 -0.43 -9.61
C ARG A 201 22.59 -1.69 -10.37
N ALA A 202 21.47 -2.29 -9.98
CA ALA A 202 20.96 -3.50 -10.62
C ALA A 202 20.39 -3.25 -12.04
N PRO A 203 20.28 -4.27 -12.90
CA PRO A 203 19.62 -4.16 -14.19
C PRO A 203 18.09 -4.04 -14.06
N ALA A 204 17.40 -3.53 -15.08
CA ALA A 204 15.94 -3.43 -15.04
C ALA A 204 15.23 -4.80 -14.97
N SER A 205 15.89 -5.87 -15.40
CA SER A 205 15.41 -7.24 -15.19
C SER A 205 15.23 -7.55 -13.70
N GLU A 206 16.16 -7.15 -12.85
CA GLU A 206 16.08 -7.37 -11.40
C GLU A 206 14.98 -6.52 -10.75
N LEU A 207 14.78 -5.29 -11.23
CA LEU A 207 13.64 -4.45 -10.82
C LEU A 207 12.30 -5.10 -11.20
N VAL A 208 12.18 -5.55 -12.44
CA VAL A 208 10.99 -6.24 -12.97
C VAL A 208 10.72 -7.50 -12.16
N ASP A 209 11.75 -8.32 -11.91
CA ASP A 209 11.64 -9.52 -11.09
C ASP A 209 11.20 -9.18 -9.67
N ALA A 210 11.74 -8.13 -9.06
CA ALA A 210 11.35 -7.70 -7.72
C ALA A 210 9.88 -7.24 -7.66
N ILE A 211 9.39 -6.53 -8.69
CA ILE A 211 7.99 -6.11 -8.79
C ILE A 211 7.07 -7.33 -8.93
N PHE A 212 7.31 -8.19 -9.92
CA PHE A 212 6.40 -9.30 -10.22
C PHE A 212 6.45 -10.42 -9.18
N ASN A 213 7.58 -10.60 -8.49
CA ASN A 213 7.69 -11.51 -7.34
C ASN A 213 7.18 -10.89 -6.02
N GLY A 214 6.61 -9.68 -6.06
CA GLY A 214 6.00 -9.03 -4.89
C GLY A 214 7.01 -8.56 -3.84
N ARG A 215 8.29 -8.41 -4.21
CA ARG A 215 9.36 -7.88 -3.34
C ARG A 215 9.33 -6.34 -3.27
N LEU A 216 8.63 -5.67 -4.19
CA LEU A 216 8.38 -4.22 -4.19
C LEU A 216 6.89 -3.92 -3.94
N GLY A 217 6.56 -3.44 -2.75
CA GLY A 217 5.18 -3.26 -2.25
C GLY A 217 4.49 -1.93 -2.58
N ASN A 218 4.88 -1.24 -3.66
CA ASN A 218 4.47 0.14 -3.98
C ASN A 218 3.48 0.24 -5.16
N SER A 219 2.58 -0.73 -5.30
CA SER A 219 1.59 -0.71 -6.37
C SER A 219 0.42 0.25 -6.06
N MET A 220 -0.03 1.00 -7.06
CA MET A 220 -1.23 1.83 -7.03
C MET A 220 -2.46 1.14 -7.66
N GLY A 221 -2.41 -0.19 -7.83
CA GLY A 221 -3.44 -0.92 -8.57
C GLY A 221 -3.28 -0.77 -10.09
N ASP A 222 -4.32 -1.04 -10.85
CA ASP A 222 -4.31 -0.91 -12.32
C ASP A 222 -4.58 0.52 -12.79
N ARG A 223 -5.20 1.37 -11.95
CA ARG A 223 -5.71 2.69 -12.32
C ARG A 223 -5.15 3.84 -11.46
N MET A 224 -4.85 4.96 -12.09
CA MET A 224 -4.57 6.25 -11.45
C MET A 224 -5.56 7.32 -11.92
N LYS A 225 -6.31 7.92 -11.00
CA LYS A 225 -7.29 8.97 -11.31
C LYS A 225 -6.66 10.37 -11.27
N ARG A 226 -7.33 11.34 -11.87
CA ARG A 226 -7.02 12.78 -11.72
C ARG A 226 -6.85 13.16 -10.24
N GLY A 227 -5.85 13.98 -9.95
CA GLY A 227 -5.48 14.38 -8.58
C GLY A 227 -4.53 13.42 -7.86
N PHE A 228 -4.39 12.19 -8.36
CA PHE A 228 -3.37 11.25 -7.91
C PHE A 228 -2.12 11.33 -8.78
N HIS A 229 -1.02 10.78 -8.25
CA HIS A 229 0.27 10.77 -8.90
C HIS A 229 1.04 9.51 -8.51
N LEU A 230 1.93 9.05 -9.40
CA LEU A 230 2.98 8.09 -9.06
C LEU A 230 4.20 8.88 -8.61
N SER A 231 4.74 8.53 -7.45
CA SER A 231 6.09 8.91 -7.03
C SER A 231 7.10 7.87 -7.50
N ILE A 232 8.38 8.19 -7.36
CA ILE A 232 9.48 7.26 -7.58
C ILE A 232 9.21 5.88 -6.94
N ASN A 233 9.47 4.82 -7.71
CA ASN A 233 9.27 3.41 -7.39
C ASN A 233 7.81 2.99 -7.15
N GLN A 234 6.84 3.88 -7.40
CA GLN A 234 5.43 3.51 -7.45
C GLN A 234 5.03 3.10 -8.87
N TYR A 235 4.09 2.17 -8.96
CA TYR A 235 3.71 1.60 -10.24
C TYR A 235 2.23 1.24 -10.34
N LEU A 236 1.70 1.29 -11.56
CA LEU A 236 0.42 0.67 -11.91
C LEU A 236 0.67 -0.75 -12.41
N MET A 237 -0.14 -1.71 -11.98
CA MET A 237 -0.04 -3.11 -12.38
C MET A 237 -1.35 -3.58 -12.99
N SER A 238 -1.27 -4.15 -14.19
CA SER A 238 -2.38 -4.85 -14.86
C SER A 238 -3.01 -5.91 -13.94
N GLN A 239 -4.31 -6.18 -14.11
CA GLN A 239 -5.06 -7.11 -13.28
C GLN A 239 -4.56 -8.55 -13.43
N ASN A 240 -4.14 -8.92 -14.64
CA ASN A 240 -3.49 -10.21 -14.93
C ASN A 240 -2.03 -10.31 -14.44
N ARG A 241 -1.49 -9.22 -13.88
CA ARG A 241 -0.12 -9.10 -13.33
C ARG A 241 0.97 -9.47 -14.34
N GLN A 242 0.76 -9.21 -15.63
CA GLN A 242 1.76 -9.40 -16.69
C GLN A 242 2.47 -8.11 -17.07
N PHE A 243 1.86 -6.96 -16.76
CA PHE A 243 2.34 -5.64 -17.16
C PHE A 243 2.37 -4.66 -16.00
N VAL A 244 3.37 -3.77 -16.02
CA VAL A 244 3.56 -2.73 -15.01
C VAL A 244 3.97 -1.41 -15.67
N ALA A 245 3.38 -0.29 -15.25
CA ALA A 245 3.82 1.06 -15.57
C ALA A 245 4.43 1.70 -14.31
N ILE A 246 5.75 1.92 -14.28
CA ILE A 246 6.50 2.36 -13.11
C ILE A 246 7.20 3.69 -13.36
N LEU A 247 7.13 4.62 -12.39
CA LEU A 247 8.09 5.72 -12.33
C LEU A 247 9.36 5.20 -11.66
N GLN A 248 10.38 4.96 -12.47
CA GLN A 248 11.68 4.54 -11.97
C GLN A 248 12.32 5.66 -11.18
N GLU A 249 13.24 5.29 -10.30
CA GLU A 249 14.02 6.27 -9.55
C GLU A 249 14.63 7.33 -10.47
N ASP A 250 15.10 7.00 -11.69
CA ASP A 250 15.78 7.88 -12.66
C ASP A 250 14.89 8.93 -13.28
N GLY A 251 13.64 8.97 -12.85
CA GLY A 251 12.64 9.85 -13.37
C GLY A 251 12.07 9.35 -14.67
N ASN A 252 12.45 8.17 -15.16
CA ASN A 252 11.88 7.58 -16.36
C ASN A 252 10.57 6.87 -16.01
N PHE A 253 9.51 7.17 -16.77
CA PHE A 253 8.24 6.46 -16.63
C PHE A 253 8.15 5.39 -17.72
N VAL A 254 8.05 4.13 -17.30
CA VAL A 254 8.31 2.97 -18.17
C VAL A 254 7.23 1.91 -18.02
N VAL A 255 6.83 1.30 -19.13
CA VAL A 255 5.95 0.12 -19.14
C VAL A 255 6.77 -1.14 -19.42
N TYR A 256 6.72 -2.11 -18.52
CA TYR A 256 7.36 -3.41 -18.66
C TYR A 256 6.35 -4.54 -18.80
N ASN A 257 6.77 -5.57 -19.56
CA ASN A 257 6.14 -6.87 -19.60
C ASN A 257 7.01 -7.84 -18.78
N LYS A 258 6.37 -8.66 -17.94
CA LYS A 258 6.99 -9.69 -17.11
C LYS A 258 7.91 -10.63 -17.91
N ASP A 259 7.49 -11.03 -19.10
CA ASP A 259 8.17 -12.06 -19.91
C ASP A 259 9.28 -11.49 -20.80
N LYS A 260 9.51 -10.18 -20.74
CA LYS A 260 10.49 -9.48 -21.60
C LYS A 260 11.79 -9.11 -20.88
N SER A 261 12.04 -9.71 -19.72
CA SER A 261 13.32 -9.62 -18.99
C SER A 261 13.89 -8.19 -18.86
N GLY A 262 13.04 -7.23 -18.51
CA GLY A 262 13.46 -5.83 -18.36
C GLY A 262 13.46 -5.00 -19.64
N GLN A 263 13.07 -5.54 -20.80
CA GLN A 263 12.85 -4.74 -22.00
C GLN A 263 11.57 -3.90 -21.87
N ALA A 264 11.72 -2.59 -22.04
CA ALA A 264 10.62 -1.64 -21.99
C ALA A 264 9.75 -1.74 -23.25
N SER A 265 8.42 -1.75 -23.05
CA SER A 265 7.43 -1.62 -24.13
C SER A 265 7.08 -0.16 -24.42
N PHE A 266 7.29 0.72 -23.44
CA PHE A 266 7.15 2.17 -23.57
C PHE A 266 8.08 2.85 -22.55
N ALA A 267 8.66 4.00 -22.90
CA ALA A 267 9.43 4.83 -21.98
C ALA A 267 9.31 6.32 -22.35
N THR A 268 9.25 7.20 -21.35
CA THR A 268 9.19 8.66 -21.57
C THR A 268 10.53 9.29 -21.92
N GLY A 269 11.66 8.61 -21.66
CA GLY A 269 13.00 9.12 -21.94
C GLY A 269 13.45 10.21 -20.95
N THR A 270 12.84 10.26 -19.76
CA THR A 270 13.08 11.30 -18.74
C THR A 270 14.12 10.88 -17.69
N ASN A 271 15.05 10.00 -18.07
CA ASN A 271 16.03 9.31 -17.23
C ASN A 271 17.22 10.18 -16.74
N ASN A 272 17.06 11.51 -16.70
CA ASN A 272 18.12 12.42 -16.24
C ASN A 272 18.18 12.57 -14.71
N GLY A 273 17.32 11.84 -14.00
CA GLY A 273 17.25 11.81 -12.54
C GLY A 273 16.55 12.98 -11.86
N ARG A 274 15.96 13.90 -12.62
CA ARG A 274 15.29 15.09 -12.08
C ARG A 274 13.79 14.91 -11.87
N ALA A 275 13.14 14.08 -12.70
CA ALA A 275 11.73 13.80 -12.51
C ALA A 275 11.51 12.89 -11.30
N ASN A 276 10.46 13.19 -10.52
CA ASN A 276 10.12 12.43 -9.32
C ASN A 276 8.61 12.16 -9.17
N GLN A 277 7.80 12.58 -10.16
CA GLN A 277 6.35 12.38 -10.14
C GLN A 277 5.77 12.21 -11.55
N VAL A 278 4.83 11.26 -11.71
CA VAL A 278 3.90 11.18 -12.86
C VAL A 278 2.55 11.67 -12.37
N GLN A 279 1.97 12.65 -13.04
CA GLN A 279 0.76 13.32 -12.58
C GLN A 279 -0.30 13.39 -13.69
N LEU A 280 -1.58 13.19 -13.33
CA LEU A 280 -2.71 13.61 -14.16
C LEU A 280 -3.10 15.04 -13.76
N ARG A 281 -2.78 15.99 -14.63
CA ARG A 281 -3.02 17.43 -14.42
C ARG A 281 -4.50 17.80 -14.58
N ASN A 282 -4.83 19.02 -14.14
CA ASN A 282 -6.19 19.55 -14.21
C ASN A 282 -6.74 19.75 -15.62
N ASP A 283 -5.85 19.96 -16.59
CA ASP A 283 -6.18 20.02 -18.02
C ASP A 283 -6.35 18.62 -18.64
N GLY A 284 -6.07 17.55 -17.89
CA GLY A 284 -6.14 16.16 -18.33
C GLY A 284 -4.86 15.63 -18.96
N HIS A 285 -3.76 16.40 -18.98
CA HIS A 285 -2.47 15.87 -19.41
C HIS A 285 -1.89 14.87 -18.39
N ILE A 286 -1.24 13.84 -18.90
CA ILE A 286 -0.34 12.98 -18.14
C ILE A 286 1.05 13.58 -18.27
N THR A 287 1.68 13.94 -17.16
CA THR A 287 2.97 14.62 -17.14
C THR A 287 3.98 13.92 -16.25
N VAL A 288 5.23 13.90 -16.70
CA VAL A 288 6.39 13.51 -15.87
C VAL A 288 7.13 14.78 -15.47
N ILE A 289 7.19 15.03 -14.16
CA ILE A 289 7.61 16.32 -13.59
C ILE A 289 8.61 16.13 -12.45
N ASP A 290 9.29 17.23 -12.12
CA ASP A 290 9.77 17.45 -10.76
C ASP A 290 8.65 18.14 -9.98
N LYS A 291 8.24 17.55 -8.85
CA LYS A 291 7.20 18.12 -7.96
C LYS A 291 7.53 19.54 -7.48
N SER A 292 8.80 19.94 -7.48
CA SER A 292 9.21 21.31 -7.12
C SER A 292 8.86 22.34 -8.20
N SER A 293 8.66 21.87 -9.45
CA SER A 293 8.44 22.70 -10.64
C SER A 293 7.36 22.07 -11.55
N PRO A 294 6.11 21.90 -11.06
CA PRO A 294 5.06 21.14 -11.76
C PRO A 294 4.64 21.76 -13.09
N GLU A 295 4.88 23.07 -13.30
CA GLU A 295 4.55 23.77 -14.55
C GLU A 295 5.52 23.50 -15.70
N ASN A 296 6.67 22.89 -15.44
CA ASN A 296 7.70 22.60 -16.43
C ASN A 296 7.90 21.09 -16.58
N PRO A 297 6.98 20.38 -17.25
CA PRO A 297 7.09 18.94 -17.39
C PRO A 297 8.26 18.55 -18.29
N PHE A 298 8.99 17.51 -17.87
CA PHE A 298 10.00 16.87 -18.70
C PHE A 298 9.37 16.08 -19.84
N TRP A 299 8.16 15.57 -19.63
CA TRP A 299 7.35 14.90 -20.63
C TRP A 299 5.88 15.15 -20.39
N LYS A 300 5.10 15.27 -21.46
CA LYS A 300 3.63 15.26 -21.42
C LYS A 300 3.07 14.56 -22.65
N ASN A 301 1.90 13.93 -22.50
CA ASN A 301 1.19 13.36 -23.64
C ASN A 301 0.62 14.46 -24.57
N ARG A 302 0.35 14.11 -25.83
CA ARG A 302 0.00 15.07 -26.89
C ARG A 302 -1.40 15.66 -26.72
N ARG A 303 -2.43 14.82 -26.60
CA ARG A 303 -3.81 15.26 -26.33
C ARG A 303 -4.11 15.22 -24.84
N ASN A 304 -5.19 15.86 -24.42
CA ASN A 304 -5.60 15.86 -23.02
C ASN A 304 -7.08 15.44 -22.91
N ALA A 305 -7.56 15.35 -21.67
CA ALA A 305 -8.94 14.99 -21.38
C ALA A 305 -9.91 16.20 -21.46
N ASP A 306 -9.49 17.33 -22.04
CA ASP A 306 -10.27 18.59 -22.15
C ASP A 306 -10.77 19.14 -20.79
N GLY A 307 -10.03 18.90 -19.70
CA GLY A 307 -10.37 19.45 -18.39
C GLY A 307 -11.65 18.87 -17.75
N GLY A 308 -11.76 17.54 -17.67
CA GLY A 308 -12.82 16.81 -16.96
C GLY A 308 -12.28 15.73 -16.03
N ASP A 309 -13.13 14.84 -15.52
CA ASP A 309 -12.67 13.61 -14.88
C ASP A 309 -11.89 12.76 -15.89
N CYS A 310 -10.79 12.18 -15.43
CA CYS A 310 -10.00 11.26 -16.24
C CYS A 310 -9.21 10.29 -15.37
N PHE A 311 -8.79 9.19 -15.98
CA PHE A 311 -7.96 8.19 -15.35
C PHE A 311 -7.00 7.54 -16.35
N LEU A 312 -5.87 7.09 -15.84
CA LEU A 312 -4.86 6.30 -16.52
C LEU A 312 -4.98 4.84 -16.07
N VAL A 313 -4.92 3.88 -16.99
CA VAL A 313 -5.04 2.45 -16.66
C VAL A 313 -3.97 1.63 -17.37
N MET A 314 -3.32 0.73 -16.61
CA MET A 314 -2.46 -0.33 -17.14
C MET A 314 -3.33 -1.53 -17.47
N GLN A 315 -3.56 -1.78 -18.76
CA GLN A 315 -4.46 -2.83 -19.23
C GLN A 315 -3.79 -4.20 -19.31
N ASP A 316 -4.62 -5.24 -19.30
CA ASP A 316 -4.19 -6.64 -19.36
C ASP A 316 -3.61 -7.05 -20.73
N ASP A 317 -3.76 -6.21 -21.76
CA ASP A 317 -3.13 -6.40 -23.08
C ASP A 317 -1.73 -5.77 -23.16
N GLY A 318 -1.31 -5.03 -22.13
CA GLY A 318 -0.03 -4.34 -22.07
C GLY A 318 -0.05 -2.89 -22.54
N ASN A 319 -1.23 -2.36 -22.90
CA ASN A 319 -1.37 -0.96 -23.23
C ASN A 319 -1.63 -0.11 -21.99
N LEU A 320 -0.96 1.05 -21.92
CA LEU A 320 -1.20 2.06 -20.89
C LEU A 320 -2.05 3.16 -21.52
N VAL A 321 -3.28 3.34 -21.05
CA VAL A 321 -4.30 4.16 -21.73
C VAL A 321 -4.88 5.19 -20.79
N GLY A 322 -5.00 6.43 -21.27
CA GLY A 322 -5.73 7.50 -20.60
C GLY A 322 -7.16 7.59 -21.13
N TYR A 323 -8.15 7.57 -20.24
CA TYR A 323 -9.58 7.69 -20.57
C TYR A 323 -10.23 8.91 -19.92
N LYS A 324 -11.16 9.53 -20.64
CA LYS A 324 -12.09 10.53 -20.11
C LYS A 324 -13.16 9.87 -19.23
N GLY A 325 -13.65 10.61 -18.24
CA GLY A 325 -14.65 10.15 -17.27
C GLY A 325 -14.03 9.43 -16.06
N THR A 326 -14.84 8.65 -15.36
CA THR A 326 -14.47 8.07 -14.05
C THR A 326 -14.16 6.58 -14.08
N ASN A 327 -14.63 5.85 -15.10
CA ASN A 327 -14.39 4.40 -15.19
C ASN A 327 -14.56 3.74 -16.57
N ASP A 328 -15.20 4.40 -17.53
CA ASP A 328 -15.52 3.83 -18.85
C ASP A 328 -14.28 3.73 -19.74
N THR A 329 -13.90 2.50 -20.07
CA THR A 329 -12.74 2.16 -20.89
C THR A 329 -13.08 1.95 -22.37
N SER A 330 -14.25 2.43 -22.82
CA SER A 330 -14.62 2.43 -24.24
C SER A 330 -13.60 3.20 -25.08
N PRO A 331 -13.19 2.70 -26.27
CA PRO A 331 -12.20 3.37 -27.11
C PRO A 331 -12.54 4.82 -27.47
N SER A 332 -13.83 5.18 -27.53
CA SER A 332 -14.29 6.55 -27.77
C SER A 332 -13.87 7.56 -26.68
N ASN A 333 -13.55 7.09 -25.48
CA ASN A 333 -13.10 7.93 -24.37
C ASN A 333 -11.59 7.99 -24.24
N ALA A 334 -10.84 7.20 -25.02
CA ALA A 334 -9.39 7.19 -24.96
C ALA A 334 -8.80 8.49 -25.53
N TYR A 335 -7.87 9.10 -24.80
CA TYR A 335 -7.16 10.33 -25.21
C TYR A 335 -5.63 10.18 -25.15
N PHE A 336 -5.14 9.02 -24.72
CA PHE A 336 -3.73 8.66 -24.68
C PHE A 336 -3.58 7.15 -24.78
N SER A 337 -2.56 6.69 -25.51
CA SER A 337 -2.18 5.28 -25.60
C SER A 337 -0.66 5.18 -25.70
N ALA A 338 -0.04 4.33 -24.89
CA ALA A 338 1.40 4.08 -24.99
C ALA A 338 1.80 3.42 -26.32
N TRP A 339 0.87 2.74 -27.01
CA TRP A 339 1.10 2.17 -28.34
C TRP A 339 0.87 3.15 -29.49
N ASN A 340 0.16 4.24 -29.25
CA ASN A 340 -0.11 5.26 -30.27
C ASN A 340 -0.11 6.66 -29.64
N LEU A 341 1.02 7.34 -29.76
CA LEU A 341 1.26 8.64 -29.14
C LEU A 341 0.58 9.80 -29.90
N ASP A 342 -0.01 9.53 -31.07
CA ASP A 342 -0.77 10.50 -31.85
C ASP A 342 -2.26 10.57 -31.47
N LEU A 343 -2.70 9.64 -30.61
CA LEU A 343 -4.03 9.67 -29.98
C LEU A 343 -4.24 10.87 -29.07
#